data_AF-A0A7W0H9H7-F1
#
_entry.id   AF-A0A7W0H9H7-F1
#
_cell.length_a   1.000
_cell.length_b   1.000
_cell.length_c   1.000
_cell.angle_alpha   90.00
_cell.angle_beta   90.00
_cell.angle_gamma   90.00
#
_symmetry.space_group_name_H-M   'P 1'
#
loop_
_entity.id
_entity.type
_entity.pdbx_description
1 polymer ?
#
loop_
_entity_poly.entity_id
_entity_poly.type
_entity_poly.pdbx_seq_one_letter_code
_entity_poly.pdbx_strand_id
1 'polypeptide(L)'
;MGAKFSSPAELDAHPRQLLAELAGQVGEVVAAQLCADLLSGADPLEYPDVLPYLGGRAAAGVLDGRSRRDWARVWGARGLLYVWTDGATGAVVRGLADRSWRVGENCLKVSTLREIAPAGPGATRLAGHRLARIRAQAIRTLGVVGDTEHVGVVRLASEDPDGAVHQAAKKALHLLVERLDLPIGDFDLQPAESFDVPGVLVVGLRARRPCGFLVHVNGCVAAIAARWREVVHVNGCGAANAPRTRELIHMNGCETGWARQGPVSFM
;
A
#
# COMPACT_ATOMS: atom_id res chain seq x y z
N MET A 1 -30.85 13.62 -10.68
CA MET A 1 -30.43 15.04 -10.63
C MET A 1 -28.95 15.06 -11.00
N GLY A 2 -28.64 15.29 -12.28
CA GLY A 2 -27.28 15.14 -12.81
C GLY A 2 -26.43 16.33 -12.39
N ALA A 3 -25.60 16.15 -11.36
CA ALA A 3 -24.54 17.10 -11.10
C ALA A 3 -23.63 17.12 -12.34
N LYS A 4 -23.52 18.29 -12.98
CA LYS A 4 -22.55 18.48 -14.07
C LYS A 4 -21.18 18.53 -13.44
N PHE A 5 -20.34 17.54 -13.75
CA PHE A 5 -18.93 17.54 -13.35
C PHE A 5 -18.12 18.25 -14.42
N SER A 6 -17.04 18.91 -14.01
CA SER A 6 -16.03 19.34 -14.98
C SER A 6 -15.26 18.10 -15.45
N SER A 7 -14.68 18.15 -16.64
CA SER A 7 -13.73 17.13 -17.07
C SER A 7 -12.43 17.24 -16.27
N PRO A 8 -11.65 16.15 -16.11
CA PRO A 8 -10.36 16.19 -15.45
C PRO A 8 -9.40 17.20 -16.09
N ALA A 9 -8.59 17.88 -15.28
CA ALA A 9 -7.62 18.85 -15.80
C ALA A 9 -6.57 18.19 -16.71
N GLU A 10 -6.10 16.98 -16.33
CA GLU A 10 -5.06 16.24 -17.04
C GLU A 10 -5.41 14.74 -17.14
N LEU A 11 -5.84 14.28 -18.33
CA LEU A 11 -6.28 12.88 -18.53
C LEU A 11 -5.19 11.81 -18.38
N ASP A 12 -3.93 12.20 -18.43
CA ASP A 12 -2.77 11.30 -18.26
C ASP A 12 -2.19 11.35 -16.83
N ALA A 13 -2.81 12.11 -15.92
CA ALA A 13 -2.42 12.16 -14.52
C ALA A 13 -2.55 10.78 -13.85
N HIS A 14 -1.81 10.59 -12.77
CA HIS A 14 -1.86 9.33 -12.03
C HIS A 14 -3.29 9.10 -11.49
N PRO A 15 -3.85 7.88 -11.50
CA PRO A 15 -5.22 7.63 -11.04
C PRO A 15 -5.56 8.20 -9.67
N ARG A 16 -4.60 8.19 -8.73
CA ARG A 16 -4.74 8.86 -7.42
C ARG A 16 -5.09 10.34 -7.52
N GLN A 17 -4.45 11.08 -8.43
CA GLN A 17 -4.67 12.51 -8.63
C GLN A 17 -6.05 12.75 -9.26
N LEU A 18 -6.41 11.96 -10.27
CA LEU A 18 -7.74 12.03 -10.88
C LEU A 18 -8.85 11.77 -9.85
N LEU A 19 -8.72 10.72 -9.04
CA LEU A 19 -9.70 10.43 -8.00
C LEU A 19 -9.77 11.50 -6.91
N ALA A 20 -8.64 12.12 -6.56
CA ALA A 20 -8.61 13.24 -5.62
C ALA A 20 -9.32 14.48 -6.21
N GLU A 21 -9.15 14.75 -7.51
CA GLU A 21 -9.87 15.83 -8.20
C GLU A 21 -11.39 15.56 -8.23
N LEU A 22 -11.81 14.34 -8.58
CA LEU A 22 -13.22 13.95 -8.53
C LEU A 22 -13.80 14.14 -7.12
N ALA A 23 -13.11 13.63 -6.10
CA ALA A 23 -13.52 13.80 -4.71
C ALA A 23 -13.58 15.27 -4.28
N GLY A 24 -12.70 16.12 -4.82
CA GLY A 24 -12.76 17.58 -4.60
C GLY A 24 -14.02 18.23 -5.17
N GLN A 25 -14.58 17.68 -6.25
CA GLN A 25 -15.81 18.21 -6.86
C GLN A 25 -17.09 17.69 -6.21
N VAL A 26 -17.11 16.41 -5.83
CA VAL A 26 -18.36 15.72 -5.44
C VAL A 26 -18.40 15.31 -3.97
N GLY A 27 -17.27 15.42 -3.27
CA GLY A 27 -17.04 14.84 -1.94
C GLY A 27 -16.55 13.39 -2.02
N GLU A 28 -15.72 13.00 -1.04
CA GLU A 28 -15.11 11.67 -1.01
C GLU A 28 -16.13 10.52 -0.96
N VAL A 29 -17.19 10.67 -0.15
CA VAL A 29 -18.25 9.66 -0.01
C VAL A 29 -18.96 9.40 -1.34
N VAL A 30 -19.32 10.46 -2.06
CA VAL A 30 -20.00 10.35 -3.36
C VAL A 30 -19.05 9.76 -4.40
N ALA A 31 -17.79 10.19 -4.44
CA ALA A 31 -16.78 9.62 -5.35
C ALA A 31 -16.58 8.10 -5.10
N ALA A 32 -16.54 7.68 -3.84
CA ALA A 32 -16.44 6.28 -3.47
C ALA A 32 -17.71 5.49 -3.85
N GLN A 33 -18.91 6.06 -3.68
CA GLN A 33 -20.15 5.43 -4.12
C GLN A 33 -20.19 5.21 -5.63
N LEU A 34 -19.78 6.21 -6.43
CA LEU A 34 -19.67 6.08 -7.89
C LEU A 34 -18.71 4.95 -8.29
N CYS A 35 -17.58 4.80 -7.58
CA CYS A 35 -16.66 3.68 -7.79
C CYS A 35 -17.31 2.33 -7.45
N ALA A 36 -18.07 2.27 -6.36
CA ALA A 36 -18.76 1.06 -5.89
C ALA A 36 -19.91 0.64 -6.82
N ASP A 37 -20.63 1.60 -7.40
CA ASP A 37 -21.70 1.35 -8.38
C ASP A 37 -21.13 0.72 -9.65
N LEU A 38 -20.08 1.32 -10.21
CA LEU A 38 -19.39 0.76 -11.37
C LEU A 38 -18.79 -0.62 -11.07
N LEU A 39 -18.17 -0.81 -9.91
CA LEU A 39 -17.70 -2.14 -9.47
C LEU A 39 -18.85 -3.14 -9.38
N SER A 40 -20.03 -2.72 -8.92
CA SER A 40 -21.22 -3.56 -8.83
C SER A 40 -21.89 -3.83 -10.19
N GLY A 41 -21.40 -3.23 -11.27
CA GLY A 41 -21.84 -3.50 -12.64
C GLY A 41 -22.81 -2.49 -13.22
N ALA A 42 -22.91 -1.28 -12.66
CA ALA A 42 -23.67 -0.19 -13.28
C ALA A 42 -23.17 0.09 -14.71
N ASP A 43 -24.08 0.51 -15.61
CA ASP A 43 -23.70 0.74 -17.01
C ASP A 43 -22.77 1.97 -17.10
N PRO A 44 -21.51 1.82 -17.57
CA PRO A 44 -20.60 2.96 -17.71
C PRO A 44 -21.16 4.13 -18.54
N LEU A 45 -22.12 3.87 -19.45
CA LEU A 45 -22.73 4.93 -20.27
C LEU A 45 -23.64 5.88 -19.47
N GLU A 46 -24.07 5.49 -18.27
CA GLU A 46 -24.80 6.37 -17.34
C GLU A 46 -23.85 7.32 -16.59
N TYR A 47 -22.53 7.12 -16.71
CA TYR A 47 -21.50 7.87 -16.00
C TYR A 47 -20.45 8.49 -16.94
N PRO A 48 -20.84 9.17 -18.05
CA PRO A 48 -19.90 9.62 -19.06
C PRO A 48 -18.87 10.63 -18.53
N ASP A 49 -19.27 11.45 -17.56
CA ASP A 49 -18.42 12.48 -16.96
C ASP A 49 -17.52 11.94 -15.83
N VAL A 50 -17.85 10.76 -15.26
CA VAL A 50 -17.07 10.12 -14.18
C VAL A 50 -15.97 9.23 -14.75
N LEU A 51 -16.22 8.54 -15.87
CA LEU A 51 -15.24 7.60 -16.42
C LEU A 51 -13.87 8.22 -16.73
N PRO A 52 -13.74 9.47 -17.22
CA PRO A 52 -12.44 10.11 -17.40
C PRO A 52 -11.60 10.19 -16.12
N TYR A 53 -12.22 10.38 -14.94
CA TYR A 53 -11.51 10.37 -13.66
C TYR A 53 -11.00 8.98 -13.27
N LEU A 54 -11.71 7.93 -13.67
CA LEU A 54 -11.39 6.55 -13.29
C LEU A 54 -10.43 5.87 -14.28
N GLY A 55 -10.63 6.12 -15.58
CA GLY A 55 -9.91 5.48 -16.69
C GLY A 55 -8.90 6.38 -17.40
N GLY A 56 -8.87 7.69 -17.09
CA GLY A 56 -8.07 8.67 -17.82
C GLY A 56 -8.43 8.69 -19.30
N ARG A 57 -7.42 8.88 -20.15
CA ARG A 57 -7.57 8.85 -21.62
C ARG A 57 -8.23 7.57 -22.16
N ALA A 58 -8.04 6.42 -21.49
CA ALA A 58 -8.62 5.15 -21.92
C ALA A 58 -10.15 5.09 -21.76
N ALA A 59 -10.74 5.98 -20.96
CA ALA A 59 -12.19 6.07 -20.77
C ALA A 59 -12.95 6.30 -22.07
N ALA A 60 -12.40 7.10 -22.99
CA ALA A 60 -12.99 7.37 -24.29
C ALA A 60 -13.34 6.06 -25.03
N GLY A 61 -12.39 5.11 -25.05
CA GLY A 61 -12.59 3.81 -25.68
C GLY A 61 -13.76 3.00 -25.13
N VAL A 62 -14.09 3.14 -23.83
CA VAL A 62 -15.27 2.48 -23.25
C VAL A 62 -16.55 3.20 -23.66
N LEU A 63 -16.53 4.53 -23.68
CA LEU A 63 -17.69 5.37 -24.02
C LEU A 63 -18.09 5.26 -25.49
N ASP A 64 -17.11 5.15 -26.39
CA ASP A 64 -17.35 4.99 -27.83
C ASP A 64 -17.45 3.52 -28.27
N GLY A 65 -17.40 2.57 -27.33
CA GLY A 65 -17.56 1.15 -27.59
C GLY A 65 -16.35 0.45 -28.22
N ARG A 66 -15.20 1.10 -28.38
CA ARG A 66 -13.97 0.46 -28.88
C ARG A 66 -13.29 -0.45 -27.85
N SER A 67 -13.60 -0.31 -26.57
CA SER A 67 -13.06 -1.09 -25.45
C SER A 67 -14.17 -1.84 -24.72
N ARG A 68 -13.79 -2.97 -24.11
CA ARG A 68 -14.72 -3.79 -23.32
C ARG A 68 -15.24 -3.01 -22.11
N ARG A 69 -16.55 -3.05 -21.88
CA ARG A 69 -17.22 -2.37 -20.75
C ARG A 69 -16.80 -2.90 -19.37
N ASP A 70 -16.21 -4.09 -19.30
CA ASP A 70 -15.69 -4.68 -18.04
C ASP A 70 -14.53 -3.88 -17.44
N TRP A 71 -13.86 -3.03 -18.22
CA TRP A 71 -12.85 -2.10 -17.71
C TRP A 71 -13.40 -1.11 -16.68
N ALA A 72 -14.67 -0.70 -16.79
CA ALA A 72 -15.28 0.20 -15.84
C ALA A 72 -15.30 -0.38 -14.41
N ARG A 73 -15.54 -1.69 -14.28
CA ARG A 73 -15.48 -2.40 -12.98
C ARG A 73 -14.06 -2.44 -12.42
N VAL A 74 -13.07 -2.66 -13.28
CA VAL A 74 -11.65 -2.64 -12.89
C VAL A 74 -11.27 -1.25 -12.38
N TRP A 75 -11.71 -0.19 -13.06
CA TRP A 75 -11.42 1.17 -12.63
C TRP A 75 -12.19 1.56 -11.38
N GLY A 76 -13.45 1.13 -11.21
CA GLY A 76 -14.21 1.30 -9.97
C GLY A 76 -13.50 0.64 -8.78
N ALA A 77 -13.08 -0.63 -8.91
CA ALA A 77 -12.31 -1.30 -7.87
C ALA A 77 -10.97 -0.58 -7.55
N ARG A 78 -10.26 -0.09 -8.57
CA ARG A 78 -9.03 0.69 -8.37
C ARG A 78 -9.30 2.04 -7.70
N GLY A 79 -10.39 2.71 -8.04
CA GLY A 79 -10.79 3.99 -7.46
C GLY A 79 -10.94 3.91 -5.94
N LEU A 80 -11.48 2.79 -5.45
CA LEU A 80 -11.64 2.51 -4.01
C LEU A 80 -10.31 2.38 -3.23
N LEU A 81 -9.16 2.31 -3.91
CA LEU A 81 -7.85 2.43 -3.27
C LEU A 81 -7.53 3.87 -2.86
N TYR A 82 -8.20 4.87 -3.46
CA TYR A 82 -7.90 6.29 -3.27
C TYR A 82 -9.03 7.06 -2.59
N VAL A 83 -10.27 6.67 -2.83
CA VAL A 83 -11.46 7.21 -2.14
C VAL A 83 -12.17 6.08 -1.41
N TRP A 84 -12.79 6.34 -0.25
CA TRP A 84 -13.46 5.28 0.50
C TRP A 84 -14.73 5.74 1.22
N THR A 85 -15.66 4.80 1.34
CA THR A 85 -16.79 4.84 2.26
C THR A 85 -17.11 3.41 2.68
N ASP A 86 -17.54 3.21 3.92
CA ASP A 86 -17.85 1.86 4.44
C ASP A 86 -18.98 1.18 3.66
N GLY A 87 -19.87 1.97 3.04
CA GLY A 87 -20.91 1.48 2.11
C GLY A 87 -20.35 0.71 0.90
N ALA A 88 -19.09 0.93 0.51
CA ALA A 88 -18.45 0.23 -0.60
C ALA A 88 -18.03 -1.21 -0.25
N THR A 89 -18.03 -1.59 1.03
CA THR A 89 -17.60 -2.91 1.51
C THR A 89 -18.28 -4.05 0.77
N GLY A 90 -19.61 -4.00 0.61
CA GLY A 90 -20.37 -5.04 -0.08
C GLY A 90 -19.97 -5.20 -1.55
N ALA A 91 -19.69 -4.10 -2.25
CA ALA A 91 -19.24 -4.12 -3.64
C ALA A 91 -17.85 -4.77 -3.76
N VAL A 92 -16.92 -4.44 -2.86
CA VAL A 92 -15.57 -5.03 -2.83
C VAL A 92 -15.63 -6.53 -2.58
N VAL A 93 -16.40 -6.98 -1.59
CA VAL A 93 -16.52 -8.41 -1.24
C VAL A 93 -17.12 -9.20 -2.41
N ARG A 94 -18.18 -8.69 -3.07
CA ARG A 94 -18.74 -9.32 -4.28
C ARG A 94 -17.73 -9.36 -5.44
N GLY A 95 -16.95 -8.29 -5.61
CA GLY A 95 -15.94 -8.19 -6.67
C GLY A 95 -14.83 -9.25 -6.59
N LEU A 96 -14.60 -9.88 -5.43
CA LEU A 96 -13.68 -11.02 -5.29
C LEU A 96 -14.12 -12.27 -6.07
N ALA A 97 -15.38 -12.32 -6.52
CA ALA A 97 -15.92 -13.39 -7.37
C ALA A 97 -16.09 -12.96 -8.84
N ASP A 98 -15.61 -11.77 -9.24
CA ASP A 98 -15.74 -11.31 -10.62
C ASP A 98 -14.96 -12.21 -11.59
N ARG A 99 -15.52 -12.42 -12.78
CA ARG A 99 -14.90 -13.21 -13.86
C ARG A 99 -13.57 -12.60 -14.32
N SER A 100 -13.43 -11.28 -14.23
CA SER A 100 -12.20 -10.57 -14.53
C SER A 100 -11.29 -10.62 -13.30
N TRP A 101 -10.21 -11.39 -13.39
CA TRP A 101 -9.21 -11.49 -12.33
C TRP A 101 -8.63 -10.13 -11.91
N ARG A 102 -8.63 -9.12 -12.80
CA ARG A 102 -8.17 -7.74 -12.49
C ARG A 102 -9.10 -7.04 -11.50
N VAL A 103 -10.40 -7.32 -11.55
CA VAL A 103 -11.36 -6.81 -10.56
C VAL A 103 -11.04 -7.45 -9.21
N GLY A 104 -10.98 -8.79 -9.17
CA GLY A 104 -10.63 -9.54 -7.96
C GLY A 104 -9.30 -9.09 -7.34
N GLU A 105 -8.27 -8.85 -8.13
CA GLU A 105 -6.98 -8.32 -7.65
C GLU A 105 -7.10 -6.95 -6.99
N ASN A 106 -7.82 -6.01 -7.61
CA ASN A 106 -8.02 -4.68 -7.01
C ASN A 106 -8.88 -4.78 -5.76
N CYS A 107 -9.92 -5.63 -5.75
CA CYS A 107 -10.71 -5.89 -4.56
C CYS A 107 -9.86 -6.45 -3.42
N LEU A 108 -8.94 -7.39 -3.67
CA LEU A 108 -7.99 -7.87 -2.65
C LEU A 108 -7.11 -6.74 -2.10
N LYS A 109 -6.60 -5.85 -2.97
CA LYS A 109 -5.80 -4.69 -2.54
C LYS A 109 -6.61 -3.75 -1.66
N VAL A 110 -7.86 -3.47 -2.03
CA VAL A 110 -8.77 -2.64 -1.22
C VAL A 110 -9.06 -3.34 0.11
N SER A 111 -9.39 -4.63 0.11
CA SER A 111 -9.63 -5.40 1.33
C SER A 111 -8.43 -5.42 2.26
N THR A 112 -7.21 -5.49 1.71
CA THR A 112 -5.98 -5.37 2.51
C THR A 112 -5.84 -3.96 3.10
N LEU A 113 -6.00 -2.92 2.28
CA LEU A 113 -5.81 -1.52 2.68
C LEU A 113 -6.85 -1.04 3.70
N ARG A 114 -8.09 -1.53 3.59
CA ARG A 114 -9.24 -1.12 4.39
C ARG A 114 -9.62 -2.15 5.46
N GLU A 115 -8.81 -3.19 5.62
CA GLU A 115 -8.99 -4.24 6.62
C GLU A 115 -10.39 -4.90 6.59
N ILE A 116 -10.90 -5.20 5.38
CA ILE A 116 -12.26 -5.73 5.17
C ILE A 116 -12.31 -7.22 5.59
N ALA A 117 -12.69 -7.48 6.84
CA ALA A 117 -12.80 -8.83 7.41
C ALA A 117 -13.62 -9.83 6.55
N PRO A 118 -14.79 -9.47 5.99
CA PRO A 118 -15.56 -10.40 5.14
C PRO A 118 -14.88 -10.84 3.84
N ALA A 119 -13.70 -10.30 3.50
CA ALA A 119 -12.96 -10.70 2.30
C ALA A 119 -12.27 -12.07 2.41
N GLY A 120 -12.13 -12.63 3.62
CA GLY A 120 -11.43 -13.89 3.89
C GLY A 120 -11.79 -15.04 2.93
N PRO A 121 -13.07 -15.44 2.82
CA PRO A 121 -13.48 -16.52 1.90
C PRO A 121 -13.15 -16.24 0.43
N GLY A 122 -13.24 -14.99 -0.01
CA GLY A 122 -12.88 -14.60 -1.37
C GLY A 122 -11.36 -14.67 -1.62
N ALA A 123 -10.57 -14.23 -0.64
CA ALA A 123 -9.12 -14.36 -0.68
C ALA A 123 -8.67 -15.82 -0.67
N THR A 124 -9.28 -16.70 0.14
CA THR A 124 -9.01 -18.15 0.11
C THR A 124 -9.19 -18.75 -1.28
N ARG A 125 -10.30 -18.44 -1.96
CA ARG A 125 -10.50 -18.92 -3.34
C ARG A 125 -9.42 -18.42 -4.29
N LEU A 126 -9.08 -17.12 -4.21
CA LEU A 126 -8.07 -16.50 -5.08
C LEU A 126 -6.63 -16.91 -4.75
N ALA A 127 -6.38 -17.47 -3.55
CA ALA A 127 -5.10 -18.08 -3.20
C ALA A 127 -4.78 -19.32 -4.07
N GLY A 128 -5.79 -19.99 -4.64
CA GLY A 128 -5.61 -21.08 -5.61
C GLY A 128 -5.54 -20.64 -7.08
N HIS A 129 -5.49 -19.33 -7.37
CA HIS A 129 -5.58 -18.84 -8.75
C HIS A 129 -4.33 -19.19 -9.59
N ARG A 130 -4.52 -19.47 -10.89
CA ARG A 130 -3.41 -19.84 -11.80
C ARG A 130 -2.29 -18.80 -11.92
N LEU A 131 -2.61 -17.52 -11.73
CA LEU A 131 -1.64 -16.42 -11.80
C LEU A 131 -1.01 -16.17 -10.44
N ALA A 132 0.32 -16.30 -10.33
CA ALA A 132 1.06 -16.12 -9.08
C ALA A 132 0.83 -14.75 -8.42
N ARG A 133 0.78 -13.67 -9.22
CA ARG A 133 0.49 -12.31 -8.70
C ARG A 133 -0.83 -12.22 -7.92
N ILE A 134 -1.84 -13.02 -8.31
CA ILE A 134 -3.15 -13.04 -7.67
C ILE A 134 -3.08 -13.85 -6.39
N ARG A 135 -2.44 -15.03 -6.43
CA ARG A 135 -2.17 -15.81 -5.22
C ARG A 135 -1.43 -14.99 -4.19
N ALA A 136 -0.32 -14.35 -4.56
CA ALA A 136 0.47 -13.51 -3.66
C ALA A 136 -0.36 -12.36 -3.04
N GLN A 137 -1.24 -11.72 -3.82
CA GLN A 137 -2.12 -10.67 -3.30
C GLN A 137 -3.21 -11.24 -2.37
N ALA A 138 -3.75 -12.41 -2.68
CA ALA A 138 -4.71 -13.10 -1.83
C ALA A 138 -4.09 -13.45 -0.47
N ILE A 139 -2.87 -14.01 -0.48
CA ILE A 139 -2.13 -14.34 0.73
C ILE A 139 -1.82 -13.10 1.57
N ARG A 140 -1.42 -11.97 0.95
CA ARG A 140 -1.28 -10.69 1.67
C ARG A 140 -2.59 -10.24 2.33
N THR A 141 -3.70 -10.43 1.64
CA THR A 141 -5.03 -10.08 2.16
C THR A 141 -5.36 -10.94 3.37
N LEU A 142 -5.16 -12.26 3.28
CA LEU A 142 -5.37 -13.19 4.40
C LEU A 142 -4.50 -12.86 5.61
N GLY A 143 -3.26 -12.40 5.42
CA GLY A 143 -2.41 -11.96 6.53
C GLY A 143 -3.01 -10.81 7.34
N VAL A 144 -3.77 -9.91 6.69
CA VAL A 144 -4.36 -8.73 7.33
C VAL A 144 -5.76 -9.01 7.88
N VAL A 145 -6.61 -9.67 7.10
CA VAL A 145 -8.04 -9.81 7.41
C VAL A 145 -8.48 -11.23 7.75
N GLY A 146 -7.64 -12.23 7.47
CA GLY A 146 -7.96 -13.64 7.66
C GLY A 146 -7.94 -14.03 9.14
N ASP A 147 -8.92 -14.84 9.53
CA ASP A 147 -9.00 -15.49 10.85
C ASP A 147 -8.24 -16.83 10.90
N THR A 148 -8.26 -17.50 12.04
CA THR A 148 -7.71 -18.83 12.34
C THR A 148 -7.98 -19.88 11.25
N GLU A 149 -9.19 -19.92 10.68
CA GLU A 149 -9.55 -20.84 9.59
C GLU A 149 -8.70 -20.65 8.31
N HIS A 150 -8.10 -19.47 8.13
CA HIS A 150 -7.30 -19.12 6.95
C HIS A 150 -5.81 -19.48 7.12
N VAL A 151 -5.36 -19.81 8.34
CA VAL A 151 -3.95 -20.07 8.63
C VAL A 151 -3.41 -21.23 7.79
N GLY A 152 -4.22 -22.30 7.61
CA GLY A 152 -3.83 -23.44 6.78
C GLY A 152 -3.55 -23.07 5.32
N VAL A 153 -4.34 -22.15 4.75
CA VAL A 153 -4.16 -21.65 3.37
C VAL A 153 -2.85 -20.87 3.25
N VAL A 154 -2.54 -20.03 4.25
CA VAL A 154 -1.30 -19.23 4.25
C VAL A 154 -0.07 -20.13 4.47
N ARG A 155 -0.17 -21.16 5.32
CA ARG A 155 0.91 -22.15 5.50
C ARG A 155 1.23 -22.87 4.21
N LEU A 156 0.21 -23.41 3.53
CA LEU A 156 0.39 -24.10 2.25
C LEU A 156 1.06 -23.19 1.20
N ALA A 157 0.72 -21.89 1.18
CA ALA A 157 1.35 -20.94 0.26
C ALA A 157 2.83 -20.65 0.53
N SER A 158 3.38 -21.08 1.69
CA SER A 158 4.81 -20.99 2.00
C SER A 158 5.61 -22.11 1.31
N GLU A 159 4.93 -23.01 0.60
CA GLU A 159 5.52 -24.03 -0.26
C GLU A 159 5.26 -23.72 -1.74
N ASP A 160 4.67 -22.56 -2.07
CA ASP A 160 4.42 -22.17 -3.45
C ASP A 160 5.75 -22.03 -4.21
N PRO A 161 5.88 -22.62 -5.42
CA PRO A 161 7.11 -22.53 -6.20
C PRO A 161 7.43 -21.10 -6.67
N ASP A 162 6.44 -20.21 -6.70
CA ASP A 162 6.66 -18.81 -7.03
C ASP A 162 7.16 -18.03 -5.80
N GLY A 163 8.37 -17.46 -5.93
CA GLY A 163 9.02 -16.74 -4.85
C GLY A 163 8.23 -15.54 -4.31
N ALA A 164 7.39 -14.88 -5.12
CA ALA A 164 6.58 -13.75 -4.64
C ALA A 164 5.40 -14.22 -3.79
N VAL A 165 4.86 -15.41 -4.07
CA VAL A 165 3.82 -16.04 -3.24
C VAL A 165 4.43 -16.53 -1.93
N HIS A 166 5.56 -17.22 -1.99
CA HIS A 166 6.31 -17.68 -0.82
C HIS A 166 6.62 -16.54 0.17
N GLN A 167 7.17 -15.42 -0.34
CA GLN A 167 7.49 -14.27 0.49
C GLN A 167 6.24 -13.57 1.05
N ALA A 168 5.14 -13.57 0.30
CA ALA A 168 3.86 -13.09 0.82
C ALA A 168 3.35 -13.98 1.96
N ALA A 169 3.50 -15.30 1.84
CA ALA A 169 3.07 -16.27 2.84
C ALA A 169 3.85 -16.14 4.16
N LYS A 170 5.19 -16.05 4.10
CA LYS A 170 6.01 -15.81 5.31
C LYS A 170 5.55 -14.56 6.08
N LYS A 171 5.36 -13.45 5.38
CA LYS A 171 4.89 -12.18 5.98
C LYS A 171 3.47 -12.32 6.55
N ALA A 172 2.58 -12.97 5.80
CA ALA A 172 1.20 -13.17 6.24
C ALA A 172 1.12 -14.09 7.48
N LEU A 173 1.95 -15.14 7.57
CA LEU A 173 2.04 -15.98 8.77
C LEU A 173 2.51 -15.17 9.98
N HIS A 174 3.55 -14.34 9.84
CA HIS A 174 4.00 -13.47 10.92
C HIS A 174 2.86 -12.58 11.44
N LEU A 175 2.12 -11.95 10.52
CA LEU A 175 0.97 -11.10 10.89
C LEU A 175 -0.13 -11.90 11.59
N LEU A 176 -0.47 -13.10 11.10
CA LEU A 176 -1.50 -13.94 11.71
C LEU A 176 -1.10 -14.44 13.09
N VAL A 177 0.15 -14.86 13.27
CA VAL A 177 0.68 -15.29 14.56
C VAL A 177 0.56 -14.17 15.59
N GLU A 178 0.98 -12.96 15.23
CA GLU A 178 0.89 -11.80 16.12
C GLU A 178 -0.56 -11.41 16.42
N ARG A 179 -1.39 -11.31 15.37
CA ARG A 179 -2.75 -10.76 15.48
C ARG A 179 -3.73 -11.72 16.15
N LEU A 180 -3.52 -13.02 16.00
CA LEU A 180 -4.38 -14.07 16.54
C LEU A 180 -3.76 -14.80 17.75
N ASP A 181 -2.60 -14.33 18.23
CA ASP A 181 -1.84 -14.92 19.37
C ASP A 181 -1.62 -16.43 19.20
N LEU A 182 -1.21 -16.86 18.00
CA LEU A 182 -1.03 -18.28 17.68
C LEU A 182 0.26 -18.81 18.30
N PRO A 183 0.30 -20.08 18.77
CA PRO A 183 1.50 -20.66 19.33
C PRO A 183 2.61 -20.76 18.28
N ILE A 184 3.74 -20.13 18.54
CA ILE A 184 4.93 -20.08 17.65
C ILE A 184 5.41 -21.50 17.28
N GLY A 185 5.19 -22.49 18.14
CA GLY A 185 5.65 -23.87 17.96
C GLY A 185 5.12 -24.60 16.71
N ASP A 186 4.05 -24.11 16.10
CA ASP A 186 3.51 -24.69 14.86
C ASP A 186 4.04 -24.01 13.58
N PHE A 187 4.93 -23.04 13.71
CA PHE A 187 5.43 -22.26 12.58
C PHE A 187 6.96 -22.35 12.58
N ASP A 188 7.52 -23.05 11.59
CA ASP A 188 8.95 -22.99 11.28
C ASP A 188 9.28 -21.63 10.65
N LEU A 189 9.03 -20.57 11.41
CA LEU A 189 9.49 -19.23 11.14
C LEU A 189 10.97 -19.28 11.47
N GLN A 190 11.79 -19.65 10.49
CA GLN A 190 13.20 -19.40 10.62
C GLN A 190 13.36 -17.92 10.99
N PRO A 191 13.97 -17.60 12.14
CA PRO A 191 14.21 -16.22 12.50
C PRO A 191 14.93 -15.59 11.31
N ALA A 192 14.51 -14.37 10.93
CA ALA A 192 15.20 -13.62 9.89
C ALA A 192 16.69 -13.75 10.16
N GLU A 193 17.43 -14.39 9.24
CA GLU A 193 18.83 -14.70 9.43
C GLU A 193 19.50 -13.47 10.01
N SER A 194 20.01 -13.60 11.23
CA SER A 194 20.88 -12.59 11.80
C SER A 194 22.04 -12.47 10.83
N PHE A 195 22.05 -11.41 10.03
CA PHE A 195 23.23 -11.03 9.29
C PHE A 195 24.31 -10.74 10.34
N ASP A 196 25.19 -11.71 10.53
CA ASP A 196 26.38 -11.56 11.35
C ASP A 196 27.32 -10.63 10.58
N VAL A 197 27.13 -9.33 10.78
CA VAL A 197 28.07 -8.31 10.33
C VAL A 197 29.18 -8.28 11.39
N PRO A 198 30.43 -8.67 11.07
CA PRO A 198 31.50 -8.71 12.05
C PRO A 198 31.63 -7.35 12.77
N GLY A 199 31.37 -7.35 14.08
CA GLY A 199 31.47 -6.16 14.94
C GLY A 199 30.15 -5.56 15.43
N VAL A 200 28.97 -6.12 15.09
CA VAL A 200 27.67 -5.65 15.60
C VAL A 200 27.02 -6.70 16.50
N LEU A 201 27.15 -6.53 17.82
CA LEU A 201 26.46 -7.36 18.81
C LEU A 201 25.00 -6.86 18.95
N VAL A 202 24.05 -7.56 18.34
CA VAL A 202 22.61 -7.31 18.57
C VAL A 202 22.14 -8.15 19.75
N VAL A 203 22.04 -7.55 20.94
CA VAL A 203 21.43 -8.19 22.11
C VAL A 203 19.92 -8.01 22.05
N GLY A 204 19.19 -9.05 21.63
CA GLY A 204 17.73 -9.06 21.63
C GLY A 204 17.16 -9.28 23.03
N LEU A 205 16.82 -8.20 23.76
CA LEU A 205 15.99 -8.30 24.96
C LEU A 205 14.51 -8.41 24.56
N ARG A 206 13.91 -9.57 24.86
CA ARG A 206 12.51 -9.89 24.59
C ARG A 206 11.61 -9.19 25.62
N ALA A 207 11.16 -7.97 25.33
CA ALA A 207 10.14 -7.29 26.13
C ALA A 207 8.74 -7.86 25.82
N ARG A 208 8.06 -8.39 26.85
CA ARG A 208 6.63 -8.70 26.77
C ARG A 208 5.87 -7.36 26.79
N ARG A 209 5.39 -6.92 25.62
CA ARG A 209 4.49 -5.76 25.34
C ARG A 209 5.18 -4.39 25.11
N PRO A 210 4.54 -3.50 24.32
CA PRO A 210 5.23 -2.74 23.29
C PRO A 210 5.58 -1.33 23.74
N CYS A 211 6.87 -0.98 23.75
CA CYS A 211 7.37 0.39 23.67
C CYS A 211 8.87 0.34 23.31
N GLY A 212 9.19 0.50 22.02
CA GLY A 212 10.53 0.87 21.56
C GLY A 212 11.54 -0.27 21.35
N PHE A 213 12.23 -0.24 20.20
CA PHE A 213 13.51 -0.92 20.00
C PHE A 213 14.63 0.07 20.33
N LEU A 214 15.64 -0.39 21.08
CA LEU A 214 16.89 0.33 21.30
C LEU A 214 17.97 -0.34 20.46
N VAL A 215 18.55 0.41 19.52
CA VAL A 215 19.74 -0.02 18.78
C VAL A 215 20.94 0.69 19.39
N HIS A 216 21.90 -0.08 19.88
CA HIS A 216 23.14 0.43 20.44
C HIS A 216 24.22 0.36 19.35
N VAL A 217 24.66 1.50 18.83
CA VAL A 217 25.82 1.59 17.94
C VAL A 217 26.83 2.51 18.60
N ASN A 218 28.01 1.96 18.94
CA ASN A 218 29.20 2.63 19.49
C ASN A 218 29.00 4.10 19.93
N GLY A 219 28.47 4.28 21.15
CA GLY A 219 28.52 5.55 21.87
C GLY A 219 27.33 6.50 21.74
N CYS A 220 26.31 6.21 20.93
CA CYS A 220 25.11 7.05 20.84
C CYS A 220 23.82 6.22 20.99
N VAL A 221 22.98 6.58 21.97
CA VAL A 221 21.63 6.04 22.10
C VAL A 221 20.70 6.83 21.19
N ALA A 222 20.20 6.21 20.12
CA ALA A 222 19.14 6.77 19.28
C ALA A 222 17.85 5.95 19.46
N ALA A 223 16.78 6.62 19.88
CA ALA A 223 15.44 6.04 19.90
C ALA A 223 14.79 6.26 18.52
N ILE A 224 14.47 5.17 17.82
CA ILE A 224 13.72 5.22 16.55
C ILE A 224 12.25 5.03 16.88
N ALA A 225 11.48 6.13 16.87
CA ALA A 225 10.02 6.09 16.96
C ALA A 225 9.41 5.81 15.57
N ALA A 226 8.63 4.74 15.45
CA ALA A 226 7.97 4.34 14.21
C ALA A 226 6.64 5.09 14.00
N ARG A 227 6.69 6.38 13.63
CA ARG A 227 5.67 7.05 12.78
C ARG A 227 6.13 8.47 12.43
N TRP A 228 5.79 8.92 11.22
CA TRP A 228 6.25 10.16 10.60
C TRP A 228 5.98 11.45 11.41
N ARG A 229 6.98 12.34 11.33
CA ARG A 229 7.12 13.75 11.79
C ARG A 229 7.67 13.96 13.22
N GLU A 230 8.73 14.77 13.24
CA GLU A 230 9.51 15.31 14.36
C GLU A 230 10.64 14.44 14.92
N VAL A 231 11.86 14.73 14.45
CA VAL A 231 13.10 14.39 15.15
C VAL A 231 13.25 15.38 16.29
N VAL A 232 13.07 14.93 17.53
CA VAL A 232 13.41 15.70 18.73
C VAL A 232 14.86 15.36 19.09
N HIS A 233 15.78 16.31 18.91
CA HIS A 233 17.12 16.22 19.48
C HIS A 233 17.02 16.47 20.99
N VAL A 234 17.25 15.43 21.80
CA VAL A 234 17.47 15.57 23.24
C VAL A 234 18.97 15.56 23.48
N ASN A 235 19.59 16.74 23.59
CA ASN A 235 20.95 16.87 24.12
C ASN A 235 20.85 17.20 25.61
N GLY A 236 21.30 16.28 26.45
CA GLY A 236 21.34 16.48 27.89
C GLY A 236 22.53 15.75 28.51
N CYS A 237 23.67 16.44 28.60
CA CYS A 237 24.66 16.22 29.64
C CYS A 237 25.19 17.61 30.03
N GLY A 238 24.82 18.09 31.20
CA GLY A 238 25.14 19.44 31.67
C GLY A 238 26.46 19.51 32.44
N ALA A 239 27.16 20.65 32.34
CA ALA A 239 27.37 21.59 33.46
C ALA A 239 28.33 22.75 33.08
N ALA A 240 27.99 23.93 33.62
CA ALA A 240 28.84 25.10 33.94
C ALA A 240 28.95 26.31 32.98
N ASN A 241 28.39 27.43 33.48
CA ASN A 241 28.75 28.86 33.40
C ASN A 241 28.52 29.74 32.14
N ALA A 242 27.61 30.70 32.36
CA ALA A 242 27.25 31.99 31.73
C ALA A 242 28.38 32.93 31.20
N PRO A 243 28.09 34.12 30.58
CA PRO A 243 26.94 34.56 29.76
C PRO A 243 27.28 35.45 28.51
N ARG A 244 26.21 35.85 27.78
CA ARG A 244 25.98 37.05 26.92
C ARG A 244 26.42 37.11 25.43
N THR A 245 25.41 37.55 24.64
CA THR A 245 25.39 38.48 23.47
C THR A 245 25.74 38.01 22.04
N ARG A 246 24.76 38.28 21.15
CA ARG A 246 24.78 38.72 19.72
C ARG A 246 25.97 38.35 18.85
N GLU A 247 25.70 37.72 17.70
CA GLU A 247 25.96 38.33 16.39
C GLU A 247 25.30 37.56 15.22
N LEU A 248 24.86 38.33 14.22
CA LEU A 248 24.49 37.87 12.88
C LEU A 248 25.76 37.46 12.13
N ILE A 249 25.72 36.36 11.38
CA ILE A 249 26.54 36.18 10.17
C ILE A 249 25.69 35.55 9.07
N HIS A 250 25.44 36.35 8.04
CA HIS A 250 25.19 35.93 6.66
C HIS A 250 26.53 35.45 6.07
N MET A 251 26.57 34.36 5.28
CA MET A 251 27.33 34.25 4.01
C MET A 251 27.19 32.86 3.37
N ASN A 252 26.65 32.88 2.14
CA ASN A 252 27.08 32.23 0.89
C ASN A 252 27.82 30.87 0.90
N GLY A 253 27.24 29.95 0.10
CA GLY A 253 27.86 29.39 -1.11
C GLY A 253 29.19 28.65 -1.00
N CYS A 254 29.19 27.36 -1.31
CA CYS A 254 30.38 26.71 -1.89
C CYS A 254 29.96 25.62 -2.88
N GLU A 255 30.36 25.84 -4.12
CA GLU A 255 30.34 24.95 -5.28
C GLU A 255 31.39 23.84 -5.10
N THR A 256 31.12 22.64 -5.60
CA THR A 256 32.19 21.77 -6.09
C THR A 256 31.89 21.36 -7.52
N GLY A 257 32.58 22.04 -8.45
CA GLY A 257 32.65 21.66 -9.84
C GLY A 257 33.65 20.51 -10.05
N TRP A 258 33.31 19.62 -10.99
CA TRP A 258 34.27 18.83 -11.75
C TRP A 258 33.95 19.04 -13.24
N ALA A 259 34.71 19.93 -13.86
CA ALA A 259 34.97 20.01 -15.30
C ALA A 259 36.29 19.26 -15.56
N ARG A 260 36.62 18.61 -16.67
CA ARG A 260 36.19 18.62 -18.08
C ARG A 260 36.89 17.45 -18.79
N GLN A 261 36.34 17.03 -19.94
CA GLN A 261 36.98 16.68 -21.22
C GLN A 261 35.96 15.81 -21.97
N GLY A 262 35.36 16.12 -23.12
CA GLY A 262 35.79 16.85 -24.32
C GLY A 262 35.42 15.92 -25.51
N PRO A 263 34.79 16.39 -26.61
CA PRO A 263 34.19 15.50 -27.61
C PRO A 263 35.19 15.09 -28.70
N VAL A 264 35.02 13.87 -29.22
CA VAL A 264 35.59 13.42 -30.50
C VAL A 264 34.44 13.06 -31.44
N SER A 265 34.24 13.89 -32.46
CA SER A 265 33.52 13.54 -33.69
C SER A 265 34.56 13.29 -34.78
N PHE A 266 34.41 12.20 -35.52
CA PHE A 266 35.00 12.01 -36.84
C PHE A 266 33.92 11.44 -37.76
N MET A 267 33.75 12.12 -38.90
CA MET A 267 33.04 11.78 -40.15
C MET A 267 31.63 11.18 -40.09
#